data_AF-A0A4R9KDC7-F1
#
_entry.id   AF-A0A4R9KDC7-F1
#
_cell.length_a   1.000
_cell.length_b   1.000
_cell.length_c   1.000
_cell.angle_alpha   90.00
_cell.angle_beta   90.00
_cell.angle_gamma   90.00
#
_symmetry.space_group_name_H-M   'P 1'
#
loop_
_entity.id
_entity.type
_entity.pdbx_description
1 polymer ?
#
loop_
_entity_poly.entity_id
_entity_poly.type
_entity_poly.pdbx_seq_one_letter_code
_entity_poly.pdbx_strand_id
1 'polypeptide(L)'
;MRKLLIIKSLFTLLAVGFLSMGCEEKLDRSPYGFQEEDDSDLIAGAIFFQSFTNVGDGTVTDSTSGLMWKTCSQGQVFSGDATSYSCRGASGTLSNPSSFGATELQYCNVDLNACNTLGLPQTLSTTSPIGIAGSSEAYDSCANDNTGGHSDWRVASFLELKYLSSNSRNFMILKFPDTIESFYWSSTANEQDAGGKTARAVSFSRDRFGEDEAFSKTSRYFVRCVR
;
A
#
# COMPACT_ATOMS: atom_id res chain seq x y z
N MET A 1 -74.04 -8.09 11.99
CA MET A 1 -73.69 -7.32 13.21
C MET A 1 -72.16 -7.24 13.23
N ARG A 2 -71.45 -6.12 13.17
CA ARG A 2 -71.63 -4.76 13.69
C ARG A 2 -71.30 -3.69 12.63
N LYS A 3 -71.93 -2.53 12.80
CA LYS A 3 -71.96 -1.37 11.90
C LYS A 3 -70.75 -0.45 12.06
N LEU A 4 -70.56 0.27 10.97
CA LEU A 4 -69.65 1.35 10.59
C LEU A 4 -70.00 2.70 11.29
N LEU A 5 -69.00 3.61 11.36
CA LEU A 5 -69.05 5.09 11.35
C LEU A 5 -69.27 5.96 12.62
N ILE A 6 -68.20 6.72 12.96
CA ILE A 6 -68.02 8.21 13.04
C ILE A 6 -68.97 9.08 13.90
N ILE A 7 -68.37 9.98 14.71
CA ILE A 7 -68.65 11.45 14.88
C ILE A 7 -67.67 12.02 15.95
N LYS A 8 -66.65 12.84 15.59
CA LYS A 8 -66.51 14.33 15.74
C LYS A 8 -66.80 14.84 17.18
N SER A 9 -66.09 15.76 17.84
CA SER A 9 -65.02 16.74 17.58
C SER A 9 -64.79 17.49 18.91
N LEU A 10 -63.57 17.86 19.32
CA LEU A 10 -63.36 19.13 20.05
C LEU A 10 -61.89 19.59 20.04
N PHE A 11 -61.75 20.85 19.64
CA PHE A 11 -60.59 21.71 19.49
C PHE A 11 -59.55 21.68 20.63
N THR A 12 -58.26 21.72 20.27
CA THR A 12 -57.28 22.58 20.94
C THR A 12 -56.18 22.98 19.95
N LEU A 13 -56.13 24.28 19.64
CA LEU A 13 -55.05 24.94 18.92
C LEU A 13 -53.74 24.82 19.73
N LEU A 14 -52.65 24.39 19.10
CA LEU A 14 -51.32 24.82 19.53
C LEU A 14 -50.43 25.13 18.32
N ALA A 15 -50.18 26.43 18.18
CA ALA A 15 -49.07 27.14 17.55
C ALA A 15 -48.26 26.47 16.41
N VAL A 16 -48.36 27.12 15.26
CA VAL A 16 -47.46 27.08 14.12
C VAL A 16 -46.03 27.43 14.55
N GLY A 17 -45.12 26.47 14.39
CA GLY A 17 -43.67 26.69 14.46
C GLY A 17 -43.03 26.13 13.20
N PHE A 18 -43.20 26.82 12.06
CA PHE A 18 -42.36 26.58 10.88
C PHE A 18 -40.95 27.06 11.20
N LEU A 19 -40.12 26.17 11.73
CA LEU A 19 -38.68 26.33 11.61
C LEU A 19 -38.32 25.92 10.18
N SER A 20 -38.09 26.92 9.34
CA SER A 20 -37.30 26.76 8.13
C SER A 20 -35.87 26.37 8.55
N MET A 21 -35.67 25.09 8.82
CA MET A 21 -34.34 24.51 8.68
C MET A 21 -34.02 24.61 7.20
N GLY A 22 -33.17 25.57 6.85
CA GLY A 22 -32.47 25.55 5.57
C GLY A 22 -31.66 24.26 5.52
N CYS A 23 -32.22 23.24 4.88
CA CYS A 23 -31.39 22.27 4.20
C CYS A 23 -30.79 23.02 3.01
N GLU A 24 -29.66 23.66 3.22
CA GLU A 24 -28.77 24.02 2.13
C GLU A 24 -28.20 22.69 1.63
N GLU A 25 -28.89 22.09 0.66
CA GLU A 25 -28.37 20.94 -0.08
C GLU A 25 -27.17 21.48 -0.87
N LYS A 26 -25.96 21.31 -0.32
CA LYS A 26 -24.75 21.43 -1.12
C LYS A 26 -24.88 20.41 -2.25
N LEU A 27 -25.00 20.92 -3.48
CA LEU A 27 -24.91 20.14 -4.71
C LEU A 27 -23.47 19.63 -4.84
N ASP A 28 -23.13 18.59 -4.09
CA ASP A 28 -21.93 17.81 -4.31
C ASP A 28 -22.22 16.75 -5.37
N ARG A 29 -22.27 17.20 -6.63
CA ARG A 29 -22.05 16.30 -7.76
C ARG A 29 -21.17 17.00 -8.77
N SER A 30 -19.91 16.61 -8.78
CA SER A 30 -19.06 16.84 -9.95
C SER A 30 -19.79 16.29 -11.20
N PRO A 31 -19.78 16.99 -12.34
CA PRO A 31 -20.42 16.53 -13.57
C PRO A 31 -19.84 15.22 -14.13
N TYR A 32 -18.79 14.69 -13.50
CA TYR A 32 -18.10 13.47 -13.90
C TYR A 32 -18.33 12.28 -12.96
N GLY A 33 -19.12 12.43 -11.89
CA GLY A 33 -19.55 11.28 -11.07
C GLY A 33 -18.44 10.58 -10.30
N PHE A 34 -17.31 11.27 -10.09
CA PHE A 34 -16.30 10.82 -9.13
C PHE A 34 -16.75 11.22 -7.73
N GLN A 35 -16.67 10.26 -6.80
CA GLN A 35 -16.80 10.50 -5.35
C GLN A 35 -15.77 11.57 -4.95
N GLU A 36 -16.10 12.48 -4.02
CA GLU A 36 -15.18 13.50 -3.49
C GLU A 36 -13.90 12.85 -2.89
N GLU A 37 -12.92 12.53 -3.73
CA GLU A 37 -11.52 12.78 -3.40
C GLU A 37 -11.34 14.28 -3.69
N ASP A 38 -11.01 15.08 -2.67
CA ASP A 38 -10.85 16.53 -2.83
C ASP A 38 -9.94 16.81 -4.03
N ASP A 39 -10.36 17.65 -4.99
CA ASP A 39 -9.58 17.93 -6.22
C ASP A 39 -8.11 18.30 -5.92
N SER A 40 -7.83 18.83 -4.72
CA SER A 40 -6.48 19.08 -4.20
C SER A 40 -5.62 17.83 -4.08
N ASP A 41 -6.17 16.70 -3.64
CA ASP A 41 -5.45 15.43 -3.44
C ASP A 41 -5.11 14.78 -4.77
N LEU A 42 -5.99 14.94 -5.77
CA LEU A 42 -5.72 14.51 -7.13
C LEU A 42 -4.58 15.34 -7.75
N ILE A 43 -4.62 16.66 -7.57
CA ILE A 43 -3.54 17.55 -8.05
C ILE A 43 -2.23 17.27 -7.32
N ALA A 44 -2.25 17.12 -5.99
CA ALA A 44 -1.07 16.79 -5.19
C ALA A 44 -0.46 15.45 -5.60
N GLY A 45 -1.30 14.43 -5.82
CA GLY A 45 -0.88 13.14 -6.35
C GLY A 45 -0.24 13.24 -7.73
N ALA A 46 -0.85 14.00 -8.64
CA ALA A 46 -0.29 14.22 -9.98
C ALA A 46 1.11 14.86 -9.91
N ILE A 47 1.28 15.92 -9.11
CA ILE A 47 2.56 16.61 -8.94
C ILE A 47 3.58 15.70 -8.26
N PHE A 48 3.17 14.96 -7.24
CA PHE A 48 4.05 14.03 -6.52
C PHE A 48 4.59 12.95 -7.46
N PHE A 49 3.71 12.26 -8.20
CA PHE A 49 4.14 11.18 -9.09
C PHE A 49 4.74 11.66 -10.41
N GLN A 50 4.76 12.97 -10.70
CA GLN A 50 5.54 13.53 -11.82
C GLN A 50 7.05 13.38 -11.60
N SER A 51 7.54 13.32 -10.35
CA SER A 51 8.97 13.10 -10.08
C SER A 51 9.44 11.68 -10.37
N PHE A 52 8.49 10.74 -10.52
CA PHE A 52 8.71 9.32 -10.78
C PHE A 52 8.75 9.04 -12.29
N THR A 53 9.91 8.61 -12.77
CA THR A 53 10.17 8.35 -14.19
C THR A 53 10.49 6.87 -14.40
N ASN A 54 9.68 6.18 -15.21
CA ASN A 54 9.97 4.83 -15.65
C ASN A 54 11.02 4.88 -16.78
N VAL A 55 12.06 4.06 -16.67
CA VAL A 55 13.19 4.04 -17.63
C VAL A 55 13.00 2.99 -18.74
N GLY A 56 12.04 2.07 -18.56
CA GLY A 56 11.70 1.01 -19.51
C GLY A 56 12.48 -0.29 -19.32
N ASP A 57 13.25 -0.40 -18.24
CA ASP A 57 14.12 -1.54 -17.90
C ASP A 57 13.64 -2.32 -16.66
N GLY A 58 12.40 -2.05 -16.22
CA GLY A 58 11.84 -2.59 -14.98
C GLY A 58 12.06 -1.73 -13.75
N THR A 59 12.62 -0.52 -13.91
CA THR A 59 12.84 0.44 -12.82
C THR A 59 12.06 1.75 -12.98
N VAL A 60 11.79 2.39 -11.84
CA VAL A 60 11.24 3.75 -11.73
C VAL A 60 12.18 4.58 -10.86
N THR A 61 12.69 5.69 -11.39
CA THR A 61 13.53 6.62 -10.64
C THR A 61 12.68 7.74 -10.05
N ASP A 62 12.86 8.05 -8.76
CA ASP A 62 12.28 9.23 -8.12
C ASP A 62 13.33 10.34 -8.00
N SER A 63 13.14 11.40 -8.78
CA SER A 63 14.05 12.56 -8.79
C SER A 63 14.03 13.40 -7.51
N THR A 64 12.99 13.27 -6.68
CA THR A 64 12.87 14.04 -5.42
C THR A 64 13.71 13.42 -4.31
N SER A 65 13.61 12.10 -4.12
CA SER A 65 14.38 11.38 -3.09
C SER A 65 15.74 10.89 -3.57
N GLY A 66 15.94 10.78 -4.88
CA GLY A 66 17.12 10.14 -5.48
C GLY A 66 17.07 8.61 -5.46
N LEU A 67 15.97 8.02 -4.99
CA LEU A 67 15.78 6.58 -4.93
C LEU A 67 15.40 6.00 -6.29
N MET A 68 15.80 4.76 -6.53
CA MET A 68 15.31 3.97 -7.65
C MET A 68 14.53 2.77 -7.13
N TRP A 69 13.37 2.54 -7.72
CA TRP A 69 12.41 1.53 -7.31
C TRP A 69 12.28 0.46 -8.38
N LYS A 70 12.04 -0.78 -7.97
CA LYS A 70 11.48 -1.77 -8.89
C LYS A 70 10.06 -1.38 -9.27
N THR A 71 9.76 -1.40 -10.56
CA THR A 71 8.40 -1.13 -11.09
C THR A 71 7.41 -2.17 -10.58
N CYS A 72 7.80 -3.44 -10.58
CA CYS A 72 6.95 -4.55 -10.18
C CYS A 72 7.16 -4.97 -8.73
N SER A 73 6.12 -5.52 -8.11
CA SER A 73 6.23 -6.17 -6.81
C SER A 73 7.11 -7.41 -6.92
N GLN A 74 7.72 -7.86 -5.83
CA GLN A 74 8.58 -9.04 -5.93
C GLN A 74 7.81 -10.30 -6.37
N GLY A 75 8.46 -11.06 -7.26
CA GLY A 75 7.88 -12.21 -7.96
C GLY A 75 7.19 -11.88 -9.30
N GLN A 76 6.75 -10.63 -9.51
CA GLN A 76 6.21 -10.20 -10.81
C GLN A 76 7.34 -9.93 -11.81
N VAL A 77 7.04 -10.10 -13.08
CA VAL A 77 7.95 -9.83 -14.20
C VAL A 77 7.50 -8.56 -14.92
N PHE A 78 8.44 -7.65 -15.14
CA PHE A 78 8.22 -6.46 -15.96
C PHE A 78 8.11 -6.84 -17.44
N SER A 79 7.11 -6.30 -18.12
CA SER A 79 6.92 -6.46 -19.56
C SER A 79 6.49 -5.14 -20.17
N GLY A 80 7.25 -4.67 -21.17
CA GLY A 80 6.97 -3.43 -21.88
C GLY A 80 8.20 -2.53 -22.01
N ASP A 81 7.95 -1.24 -22.15
CA ASP A 81 8.95 -0.18 -22.27
C ASP A 81 8.62 1.01 -21.34
N ALA A 82 9.29 2.15 -21.51
CA ALA A 82 9.10 3.33 -20.66
C ALA A 82 7.70 3.97 -20.76
N THR A 83 6.92 3.67 -21.82
CA THR A 83 5.64 4.31 -22.13
C THR A 83 4.44 3.38 -21.94
N SER A 84 4.63 2.08 -22.17
CA SER A 84 3.59 1.06 -22.03
C SER A 84 4.19 -0.17 -21.39
N TYR A 85 3.79 -0.46 -20.15
CA TYR A 85 4.34 -1.54 -19.35
C TYR A 85 3.31 -2.14 -18.39
N SER A 86 3.59 -3.37 -17.97
CA SER A 86 2.79 -4.12 -17.00
C SER A 86 3.68 -5.01 -16.13
N CYS A 87 3.13 -5.46 -15.01
CA CYS A 87 3.78 -6.32 -14.04
C CYS A 87 2.95 -7.60 -13.87
N ARG A 88 3.39 -8.68 -14.51
CA ARG A 88 2.65 -9.96 -14.51
C ARG A 88 3.60 -11.13 -14.29
N GLY A 89 3.07 -12.27 -13.86
CA GLY A 89 3.85 -13.47 -13.65
C GLY A 89 4.51 -13.95 -14.95
N ALA A 90 5.56 -14.76 -14.81
CA ALA A 90 6.23 -15.37 -15.96
C ALA A 90 5.21 -16.06 -16.88
N SER A 91 5.28 -15.72 -18.18
CA SER A 91 4.33 -16.17 -19.19
C SER A 91 4.22 -17.70 -19.21
N GLY A 92 3.10 -18.24 -18.73
CA GLY A 92 2.79 -19.68 -18.76
C GLY A 92 2.77 -20.42 -17.41
N THR A 93 3.20 -19.81 -16.31
CA THR A 93 3.08 -20.42 -14.96
C THR A 93 2.44 -19.42 -14.00
N LEU A 94 1.12 -19.31 -14.03
CA LEU A 94 0.36 -18.66 -12.96
C LEU A 94 0.37 -19.60 -11.75
N SER A 95 1.49 -19.68 -11.03
CA SER A 95 1.59 -20.38 -9.75
C SER A 95 0.59 -19.80 -8.73
N ASN A 96 0.21 -18.53 -8.92
CA ASN A 96 -0.89 -17.89 -8.20
C ASN A 96 -1.61 -16.85 -9.09
N PRO A 97 -2.77 -17.19 -9.69
CA PRO A 97 -3.50 -16.27 -10.57
C PRO A 97 -4.06 -15.04 -9.85
N SER A 98 -4.21 -15.06 -8.52
CA SER A 98 -4.75 -13.92 -7.76
C SER A 98 -3.73 -12.82 -7.48
N SER A 99 -2.43 -13.12 -7.50
CA SER A 99 -1.35 -12.16 -7.21
C SER A 99 -0.62 -11.68 -8.47
N PHE A 100 -1.11 -12.00 -9.67
CA PHE A 100 -0.44 -11.69 -10.94
C PHE A 100 1.04 -12.09 -10.94
N GLY A 101 1.42 -13.19 -10.25
CA GLY A 101 2.80 -13.65 -10.11
C GLY A 101 3.60 -13.04 -8.94
N ALA A 102 3.07 -12.06 -8.21
CA ALA A 102 3.70 -11.56 -7.00
C ALA A 102 3.80 -12.67 -5.94
N THR A 103 4.90 -12.67 -5.19
CA THR A 103 5.20 -13.68 -4.17
C THR A 103 5.03 -13.10 -2.77
N GLU A 104 4.32 -13.81 -1.90
CA GLU A 104 4.25 -13.49 -0.48
C GLU A 104 5.45 -14.08 0.25
N LEU A 105 6.21 -13.22 0.92
CA LEU A 105 7.49 -13.52 1.54
C LEU A 105 7.38 -13.39 3.04
N GLN A 106 7.98 -14.33 3.76
CA GLN A 106 8.11 -14.27 5.19
C GLN A 106 9.14 -13.20 5.57
N TYR A 107 8.79 -12.35 6.54
CA TYR A 107 9.69 -11.28 7.00
C TYR A 107 10.95 -11.85 7.65
N CYS A 108 10.79 -12.82 8.56
CA CYS A 108 11.89 -13.49 9.25
C CYS A 108 11.42 -14.78 9.95
N ASN A 109 12.33 -15.73 10.15
CA ASN A 109 12.06 -16.89 10.98
C ASN A 109 12.01 -16.48 12.47
N VAL A 110 10.90 -16.75 13.18
CA VAL A 110 10.78 -16.41 14.62
C VAL A 110 11.62 -17.30 15.53
N ASP A 111 12.03 -18.48 15.07
CA ASP A 111 12.88 -19.39 15.83
C ASP A 111 14.35 -18.91 15.84
N LEU A 112 14.69 -17.99 14.92
CA LEU A 112 16.01 -17.41 14.77
C LEU A 112 15.85 -15.90 14.50
N ASN A 113 16.00 -15.08 15.54
CA ASN A 113 16.12 -13.60 15.42
C ASN A 113 17.37 -13.15 14.62
N ALA A 114 17.94 -14.02 13.78
CA ALA A 114 19.20 -13.87 13.11
C ALA A 114 19.14 -13.03 11.82
N CYS A 115 17.97 -12.51 11.45
CA CYS A 115 17.73 -11.77 10.21
C CYS A 115 17.61 -10.24 10.40
N ASN A 116 17.79 -9.70 11.61
CA ASN A 116 17.62 -8.26 11.90
C ASN A 116 18.85 -7.68 12.60
N THR A 117 19.07 -6.38 12.53
CA THR A 117 20.07 -5.66 13.33
C THR A 117 19.71 -5.60 14.83
N LEU A 118 20.70 -5.32 15.70
CA LEU A 118 20.48 -5.05 17.14
C LEU A 118 20.07 -3.61 17.46
N GLY A 119 20.40 -2.66 16.58
CA GLY A 119 20.15 -1.24 16.80
C GLY A 119 18.67 -0.89 16.65
N LEU A 120 18.25 0.22 17.26
CA LEU A 120 16.98 0.85 16.95
C LEU A 120 17.17 1.85 15.80
N PRO A 121 16.35 1.81 14.73
CA PRO A 121 15.35 0.77 14.46
C PRO A 121 15.99 -0.55 14.04
N GLN A 122 15.38 -1.67 14.45
CA GLN A 122 15.80 -2.99 13.98
C GLN A 122 15.41 -3.14 12.52
N THR A 123 16.34 -3.58 11.68
CA THR A 123 16.12 -3.70 10.23
C THR A 123 16.65 -5.02 9.70
N LEU A 124 16.06 -5.50 8.60
CA LEU A 124 16.49 -6.74 7.93
C LEU A 124 18.01 -6.72 7.64
N SER A 125 18.69 -7.82 7.94
CA SER A 125 20.14 -8.01 7.80
C SER A 125 20.48 -9.49 7.58
N THR A 126 21.60 -9.77 6.92
CA THR A 126 22.15 -11.13 6.71
C THR A 126 22.91 -11.69 7.91
N THR A 127 23.15 -10.88 8.92
CA THR A 127 23.92 -11.24 10.09
C THR A 127 23.21 -10.79 11.34
N SER A 128 23.01 -11.75 12.23
CA SER A 128 22.44 -11.49 13.53
C SER A 128 23.32 -10.56 14.35
N PRO A 129 22.73 -9.74 15.24
CA PRO A 129 23.25 -9.38 16.55
C PRO A 129 24.49 -10.06 17.10
N ILE A 130 24.46 -11.38 17.14
CA ILE A 130 25.40 -12.23 17.87
C ILE A 130 26.38 -12.93 16.92
N GLY A 131 26.56 -12.39 15.71
CA GLY A 131 27.49 -12.92 14.70
C GLY A 131 27.02 -14.22 14.03
N ILE A 132 25.76 -14.61 14.24
CA ILE A 132 25.16 -15.76 13.56
C ILE A 132 24.63 -15.29 12.21
N ALA A 133 25.09 -15.90 11.11
CA ALA A 133 24.49 -15.65 9.81
C ALA A 133 22.99 -16.01 9.85
N GLY A 134 22.14 -15.10 9.39
CA GLY A 134 20.72 -15.35 9.27
C GLY A 134 20.17 -14.50 8.16
N SER A 135 19.39 -15.11 7.28
CA SER A 135 18.69 -14.39 6.23
C SER A 135 17.19 -14.62 6.33
N SER A 136 16.43 -13.80 5.62
CA SER A 136 14.99 -13.98 5.46
C SER A 136 14.61 -13.95 4.00
N GLU A 137 13.48 -14.58 3.68
CA GLU A 137 12.94 -14.56 2.32
C GLU A 137 12.71 -13.14 1.81
N ALA A 138 12.19 -12.24 2.66
CA ALA A 138 12.02 -10.84 2.31
C ALA A 138 13.36 -10.17 1.96
N TYR A 139 14.39 -10.35 2.79
CA TYR A 139 15.72 -9.80 2.54
C TYR A 139 16.32 -10.36 1.24
N ASP A 140 16.37 -11.70 1.14
CA ASP A 140 16.99 -12.41 0.02
C ASP A 140 16.30 -12.10 -1.32
N SER A 141 14.98 -11.86 -1.30
CA SER A 141 14.22 -11.54 -2.51
C SER A 141 14.71 -10.27 -3.20
N CYS A 142 15.09 -9.23 -2.43
CA CYS A 142 15.65 -8.01 -2.99
C CYS A 142 17.16 -8.13 -3.19
N ALA A 143 17.88 -8.68 -2.22
CA ALA A 143 19.35 -8.73 -2.27
C ALA A 143 19.90 -9.54 -3.45
N ASN A 144 19.13 -10.52 -3.96
CA ASN A 144 19.52 -11.33 -5.12
C ASN A 144 18.89 -10.84 -6.44
N ASP A 145 18.18 -9.71 -6.42
CA ASP A 145 17.54 -9.15 -7.60
C ASP A 145 18.55 -8.45 -8.52
N ASN A 146 18.31 -8.51 -9.84
CA ASN A 146 19.16 -7.90 -10.85
C ASN A 146 18.40 -7.00 -11.84
N THR A 147 17.19 -6.55 -11.48
CA THR A 147 16.34 -5.68 -12.34
C THR A 147 17.10 -4.42 -12.74
N GLY A 148 16.94 -3.98 -13.99
CA GLY A 148 17.67 -2.82 -14.53
C GLY A 148 19.19 -2.99 -14.61
N GLY A 149 19.72 -4.21 -14.45
CA GLY A 149 21.17 -4.45 -14.41
C GLY A 149 21.85 -4.02 -13.10
N HIS A 150 21.06 -3.89 -12.03
CA HIS A 150 21.51 -3.44 -10.71
C HIS A 150 21.45 -4.55 -9.68
N SER A 151 22.45 -4.70 -8.82
CA SER A 151 22.59 -5.81 -7.86
C SER A 151 22.59 -5.37 -6.39
N ASP A 152 22.25 -4.11 -6.10
CA ASP A 152 22.25 -3.49 -4.78
C ASP A 152 20.84 -3.16 -4.29
N TRP A 153 19.85 -3.91 -4.78
CA TRP A 153 18.47 -3.81 -4.36
C TRP A 153 18.29 -4.25 -2.90
N ARG A 154 17.44 -3.52 -2.18
CA ARG A 154 17.06 -3.82 -0.80
C ARG A 154 15.56 -3.69 -0.61
N VAL A 155 15.06 -4.29 0.46
CA VAL A 155 13.68 -4.06 0.92
C VAL A 155 13.56 -2.59 1.32
N ALA A 156 12.51 -1.92 0.86
CA ALA A 156 12.24 -0.54 1.23
C ALA A 156 12.02 -0.39 2.75
N SER A 157 12.59 0.64 3.34
CA SER A 157 12.37 1.00 4.73
C SER A 157 10.94 1.46 4.97
N PHE A 158 10.55 1.50 6.24
CA PHE A 158 9.21 1.92 6.61
C PHE A 158 8.90 3.34 6.11
N LEU A 159 9.84 4.28 6.26
CA LEU A 159 9.65 5.66 5.80
C LEU A 159 9.57 5.77 4.28
N GLU A 160 10.31 4.95 3.53
CA GLU A 160 10.25 4.95 2.07
C GLU A 160 8.90 4.42 1.57
N LEU A 161 8.34 3.37 2.19
CA LEU A 161 7.00 2.90 1.85
C LEU A 161 5.91 3.91 2.24
N LYS A 162 6.04 4.55 3.42
CA LYS A 162 5.12 5.62 3.83
C LYS A 162 5.18 6.83 2.90
N TYR A 163 6.37 7.18 2.42
CA TYR A 163 6.57 8.21 1.41
C TYR A 163 5.87 7.82 0.10
N LEU A 164 6.07 6.60 -0.38
CA LEU A 164 5.45 6.10 -1.60
C LEU A 164 3.91 6.07 -1.52
N SER A 165 3.35 5.88 -0.32
CA SER A 165 1.90 5.88 -0.06
C SER A 165 1.35 7.19 0.50
N SER A 166 2.11 8.29 0.48
CA SER A 166 1.73 9.53 1.19
C SER A 166 0.67 10.36 0.48
N ASN A 167 0.43 10.09 -0.81
CA ASN A 167 -0.47 10.85 -1.67
C ASN A 167 -1.51 9.92 -2.31
N SER A 168 -1.91 10.18 -3.55
CA SER A 168 -2.96 9.44 -4.22
C SER A 168 -2.51 8.09 -4.78
N ARG A 169 -3.22 7.02 -4.40
CA ARG A 169 -3.06 5.67 -4.94
C ARG A 169 -3.23 5.62 -6.46
N ASN A 170 -4.19 6.39 -6.99
CA ASN A 170 -4.54 6.38 -8.41
C ASN A 170 -3.36 6.79 -9.28
N PHE A 171 -2.52 7.72 -8.82
CA PHE A 171 -1.30 8.08 -9.53
C PHE A 171 -0.14 7.12 -9.24
N MET A 172 -0.06 6.55 -8.03
CA MET A 172 0.94 5.54 -7.69
C MET A 172 0.88 4.35 -8.65
N ILE A 173 -0.32 3.81 -8.89
CA ILE A 173 -0.50 2.63 -9.76
C ILE A 173 -0.22 2.92 -11.24
N LEU A 174 -0.18 4.19 -11.68
CA LEU A 174 0.29 4.54 -13.02
C LEU A 174 1.79 4.32 -13.17
N LYS A 175 2.55 4.53 -12.09
CA LYS A 175 4.01 4.31 -12.05
C LYS A 175 4.36 2.87 -11.67
N PHE A 176 3.51 2.24 -10.86
CA PHE A 176 3.68 0.88 -10.35
C PHE A 176 2.43 0.03 -10.69
N PRO A 177 2.25 -0.35 -11.97
CA PRO A 177 1.08 -1.09 -12.41
C PRO A 177 1.02 -2.48 -11.80
N ASP A 178 -0.19 -3.05 -11.78
CA ASP A 178 -0.47 -4.37 -11.23
C ASP A 178 0.06 -4.54 -9.78
N THR A 179 0.15 -3.45 -9.00
CA THR A 179 0.43 -3.49 -7.57
C THR A 179 -0.70 -4.24 -6.86
N ILE A 180 -0.33 -5.20 -6.01
CA ILE A 180 -1.30 -6.04 -5.32
C ILE A 180 -1.96 -5.25 -4.19
N GLU A 181 -3.27 -5.39 -4.06
CA GLU A 181 -4.06 -4.74 -3.00
C GLU A 181 -3.88 -5.47 -1.67
N SER A 182 -2.72 -5.31 -1.04
CA SER A 182 -2.39 -5.92 0.25
C SER A 182 -1.35 -5.10 1.01
N PHE A 183 -0.89 -5.64 2.13
CA PHE A 183 0.25 -5.11 2.87
C PHE A 183 1.58 -5.50 2.23
N TYR A 184 2.52 -4.58 2.31
CA TYR A 184 3.89 -4.72 1.86
C TYR A 184 4.83 -4.58 3.05
N TRP A 185 5.71 -5.57 3.22
CA TRP A 185 6.73 -5.53 4.25
C TRP A 185 7.68 -4.36 4.00
N SER A 186 7.91 -3.57 5.04
CA SER A 186 9.08 -2.71 5.11
C SER A 186 10.30 -3.51 5.56
N SER A 187 11.50 -2.94 5.52
CA SER A 187 12.70 -3.54 6.12
C SER A 187 12.75 -3.37 7.63
N THR A 188 11.80 -2.66 8.24
CA THR A 188 11.83 -2.23 9.65
C THR A 188 10.99 -3.15 10.53
N ALA A 189 11.59 -3.69 11.60
CA ALA A 189 10.85 -4.43 12.62
C ALA A 189 10.04 -3.47 13.50
N ASN A 190 9.08 -3.99 14.26
CA ASN A 190 8.28 -3.16 15.16
C ASN A 190 9.09 -2.82 16.42
N GLU A 191 9.53 -1.56 16.53
CA GLU A 191 10.30 -1.06 17.67
C GLU A 191 9.54 -1.05 19.00
N GLN A 192 8.20 -1.10 18.97
CA GLN A 192 7.35 -1.11 20.17
C GLN A 192 7.13 -2.52 20.73
N ASP A 193 7.47 -3.56 19.96
CA ASP A 193 7.36 -4.95 20.38
C ASP A 193 8.64 -5.40 21.07
N ALA A 194 8.63 -5.36 22.41
CA ALA A 194 9.74 -5.85 23.24
C ALA A 194 10.08 -7.33 23.00
N GLY A 195 9.13 -8.13 22.47
CA GLY A 195 9.37 -9.53 22.09
C GLY A 195 10.14 -9.69 20.78
N GLY A 196 10.25 -8.63 19.97
CA GLY A 196 10.94 -8.65 18.68
C GLY A 196 10.31 -9.58 17.65
N LYS A 197 9.02 -9.93 17.81
CA LYS A 197 8.31 -10.94 17.01
C LYS A 197 7.52 -10.33 15.85
N THR A 198 7.35 -9.02 15.83
CA THR A 198 6.55 -8.32 14.82
C THR A 198 7.39 -7.36 13.97
N ALA A 199 6.90 -7.08 12.76
CA ALA A 199 7.50 -6.16 11.81
C ALA A 199 6.46 -5.23 11.18
N ARG A 200 6.90 -4.08 10.65
CA ARG A 200 6.00 -3.06 10.11
C ARG A 200 5.74 -3.29 8.63
N ALA A 201 4.48 -3.19 8.24
CA ALA A 201 4.03 -3.24 6.86
C ALA A 201 3.18 -2.02 6.52
N VAL A 202 3.13 -1.66 5.24
CA VAL A 202 2.30 -0.56 4.72
C VAL A 202 1.32 -1.11 3.70
N SER A 203 0.06 -0.70 3.79
CA SER A 203 -1.01 -1.14 2.90
C SER A 203 -0.99 -0.36 1.57
N PHE A 204 -1.07 -1.09 0.46
CA PHE A 204 -1.38 -0.54 -0.87
C PHE A 204 -2.79 -0.93 -1.35
N SER A 205 -3.62 -1.47 -0.45
CA SER A 205 -5.03 -1.75 -0.72
C SER A 205 -5.80 -0.46 -1.00
N ARG A 206 -6.87 -0.56 -1.79
CA ARG A 206 -7.65 0.60 -2.23
C ARG A 206 -8.33 1.34 -1.08
N ASP A 207 -8.82 0.62 -0.10
CA ASP A 207 -9.60 1.12 1.05
C ASP A 207 -8.73 1.59 2.22
N ARG A 208 -7.46 1.17 2.26
CA ARG A 208 -6.53 1.45 3.37
C ARG A 208 -5.18 1.92 2.85
N PHE A 209 -5.18 2.73 1.80
CA PHE A 209 -3.93 3.13 1.15
C PHE A 209 -3.05 3.94 2.11
N GLY A 210 -1.82 3.48 2.31
CA GLY A 210 -0.84 4.12 3.18
C GLY A 210 -1.05 3.91 4.67
N GLU A 211 -2.07 3.18 5.10
CA GLU A 211 -2.15 2.71 6.48
C GLU A 211 -0.99 1.76 6.79
N ASP A 212 -0.54 1.76 8.05
CA ASP A 212 0.48 0.84 8.52
C ASP A 212 -0.01 -0.05 9.65
N GLU A 213 0.51 -1.27 9.68
CA GLU A 213 0.19 -2.27 10.69
C GLU A 213 1.45 -3.08 11.04
N ALA A 214 1.47 -3.67 12.24
CA ALA A 214 2.54 -4.54 12.67
C ALA A 214 2.05 -5.99 12.69
N PHE A 215 2.71 -6.86 11.94
CA PHE A 215 2.36 -8.27 11.83
C PHE A 215 3.47 -9.18 12.36
N SER A 216 3.10 -10.41 12.71
CA SER A 216 4.08 -11.45 13.05
C SER A 216 5.13 -11.60 11.95
N LYS A 217 6.41 -11.73 12.33
CA LYS A 217 7.51 -11.94 11.38
C LYS A 217 7.38 -13.24 10.58
N THR A 218 6.58 -14.21 11.07
CA THR A 218 6.22 -15.44 10.34
C THR A 218 5.12 -15.26 9.31
N SER A 219 4.36 -14.18 9.36
CA SER A 219 3.35 -13.89 8.35
C SER A 219 4.02 -13.64 6.99
N ARG A 220 3.26 -13.82 5.91
CA ARG A 220 3.73 -13.66 4.55
C ARG A 220 2.99 -12.50 3.90
N TYR A 221 3.74 -11.55 3.35
CA TYR A 221 3.22 -10.37 2.67
C TYR A 221 4.12 -10.00 1.50
N PHE A 222 3.71 -9.02 0.69
CA PHE A 222 4.44 -8.63 -0.50
C PHE A 222 5.64 -7.74 -0.17
N VAL A 223 6.57 -7.60 -1.11
CA VAL A 223 7.75 -6.75 -0.98
C VAL A 223 7.90 -5.91 -2.24
N ARG A 224 8.32 -4.65 -2.07
CA ARG A 224 8.80 -3.79 -3.14
C ARG A 224 10.23 -3.39 -2.81
N CYS A 225 11.13 -3.58 -3.78
CA CYS A 225 12.54 -3.25 -3.59
C CYS A 225 12.85 -1.83 -4.06
N VAL A 226 13.85 -1.25 -3.42
CA VAL A 226 14.39 0.08 -3.69
C VAL A 226 15.91 0.03 -3.59
N ARG A 227 16.59 1.03 -4.16
CA ARG A 227 18.01 1.32 -3.96
C ARG A 227 18.20 2.82 -3.81
#